data_AF-A0A1W6LKQ5-F1
#
_entry.id   AF-A0A1W6LKQ5-F1
#
_cell.length_a   1.000
_cell.length_b   1.000
_cell.length_c   1.000
_cell.angle_alpha   90.00
_cell.angle_beta   90.00
_cell.angle_gamma   90.00
#
_symmetry.space_group_name_H-M   'P 1'
#
loop_
_entity.id
_entity.type
_entity.pdbx_description
1 polymer ?
#
loop_
_entity_poly.entity_id
_entity_poly.type
_entity_poly.pdbx_seq_one_letter_code
_entity_poly.pdbx_strand_id
1 'polypeptide(L)' 'MKNQFVEKSVYISPKELAHRWQCSRSSIDRITRRAGLTRFCPGEGKNGTIRFLRKEVEAYEKERQICSTV' A
#
# COMPACT_ATOMS: atom_id res chain seq x y z
N MET A 1 -25.18 2.22 -8.29
CA MET A 1 -24.39 2.49 -7.07
C MET A 1 -23.95 1.16 -6.48
N LYS A 2 -22.68 0.78 -6.61
CA LYS A 2 -22.17 -0.48 -6.05
C LYS A 2 -21.56 -0.18 -4.67
N ASN A 3 -22.40 -0.18 -3.64
CA ASN A 3 -21.93 -0.23 -2.25
C ASN A 3 -21.48 -1.66 -1.98
N GLN A 4 -20.26 -1.95 -2.38
CA GLN A 4 -19.60 -3.19 -2.04
C GLN A 4 -18.90 -2.95 -0.70
N PHE A 5 -19.53 -3.39 0.39
CA PHE A 5 -18.81 -3.72 1.62
C PHE A 5 -17.87 -4.90 1.28
N VAL A 6 -16.82 -4.61 0.52
CA VAL A 6 -15.73 -5.55 0.26
C VAL A 6 -15.05 -5.69 1.60
N GLU A 7 -15.12 -6.86 2.23
CA GLU A 7 -14.21 -7.22 3.31
C GLU A 7 -12.81 -6.78 2.88
N LYS A 8 -12.27 -5.76 3.57
CA LYS A 8 -11.01 -5.16 3.16
C LYS A 8 -9.96 -6.25 3.16
N SER A 9 -9.50 -6.66 1.98
CA SER A 9 -8.44 -7.64 1.83
C SER A 9 -7.27 -7.26 2.74
N VAL A 10 -6.78 -8.23 3.53
CA VAL A 10 -5.65 -8.07 4.46
C VAL A 10 -4.42 -7.50 3.75
N TYR A 11 -4.31 -7.79 2.45
CA TYR A 11 -3.27 -7.32 1.58
C TYR A 11 -3.77 -6.21 0.63
N ILE A 12 -2.89 -5.26 0.34
CA ILE A 12 -3.10 -4.21 -0.65
C ILE A 12 -2.10 -4.37 -1.79
N SER A 13 -2.60 -4.26 -3.02
CA SER A 13 -1.73 -4.30 -4.20
C SER A 13 -1.06 -2.94 -4.43
N PRO A 14 0.12 -2.91 -5.03
CA PRO A 14 0.78 -1.67 -5.38
C PRO A 14 0.01 -0.81 -6.39
N LYS A 15 -0.82 -1.42 -7.26
CA LYS A 15 -1.72 -0.68 -8.15
C LYS A 15 -2.78 0.07 -7.34
N GLU A 16 -3.34 -0.59 -6.33
CA GLU A 16 -4.30 0.02 -5.41
C GLU A 16 -3.65 1.16 -4.60
N LEU A 17 -2.41 0.96 -4.11
CA LEU A 17 -1.63 2.03 -3.47
C LEU A 17 -1.36 3.21 -4.42
N ALA A 18 -1.05 2.94 -5.69
CA ALA A 18 -0.77 3.98 -6.68
C ALA A 18 -1.98 4.88 -6.88
N HIS A 19 -3.16 4.27 -6.97
CA HIS A 19 -4.42 4.98 -7.09
C HIS A 19 -4.73 5.76 -5.80
N ARG A 20 -4.53 5.16 -4.62
CA ARG A 20 -4.83 5.76 -3.31
C ARG A 20 -3.93 6.96 -2.99
N TRP A 21 -2.63 6.84 -3.25
CA TRP A 21 -1.63 7.89 -3.00
C TRP A 21 -1.41 8.82 -4.20
N GLN A 22 -2.10 8.58 -5.32
CA GLN A 22 -1.93 9.29 -6.59
C GLN A 22 -0.46 9.46 -7.00
N CYS A 23 0.32 8.38 -6.90
CA CYS A 23 1.74 8.43 -7.20
C CYS A 23 2.21 7.25 -8.06
N SER A 24 3.36 7.42 -8.70
CA SER A 24 3.94 6.41 -9.55
C SER A 24 4.34 5.15 -8.78
N ARG A 25 4.37 4.02 -9.49
CA ARG A 25 4.84 2.73 -8.95
C ARG A 25 6.24 2.82 -8.33
N SER A 26 7.13 3.61 -8.95
CA SER A 26 8.50 3.87 -8.45
C SER A 26 8.49 4.68 -7.16
N SER A 27 7.58 5.65 -7.02
CA SER A 27 7.41 6.41 -5.78
C SER A 27 6.93 5.52 -4.64
N ILE A 28 5.97 4.63 -4.91
CA ILE A 28 5.50 3.64 -3.92
C ILE A 28 6.64 2.73 -3.49
N ASP A 29 7.44 2.22 -4.43
CA ASP A 29 8.58 1.36 -4.10
C ASP A 29 9.55 2.07 -3.17
N ARG A 30 9.93 3.32 -3.48
CA ARG A 30 10.79 4.15 -2.63
C ARG A 30 10.17 4.41 -1.25
N ILE A 31 8.89 4.78 -1.20
CA ILE A 31 8.16 5.06 0.04
C ILE A 31 8.11 3.81 0.92
N THR A 32 7.66 2.68 0.36
CA THR A 32 7.48 1.43 1.11
C THR A 32 8.81 0.87 1.60
N ARG A 33 9.91 1.00 0.84
CA ARG A 33 11.26 0.65 1.34
C ARG A 33 11.68 1.55 2.50
N ARG A 34 11.51 2.87 2.37
CA ARG A 34 11.89 3.83 3.40
C ARG A 34 11.06 3.70 4.67
N ALA A 35 9.78 3.37 4.53
CA ALA A 35 8.84 3.14 5.61
C ALA A 35 8.96 1.75 6.24
N GLY A 36 9.77 0.85 5.67
CA GLY A 36 9.92 -0.52 6.18
C GLY A 36 8.65 -1.38 6.07
N LEU A 37 7.76 -1.09 5.12
CA LEU A 37 6.51 -1.83 4.94
C LEU A 37 6.78 -3.26 4.46
N THR A 38 6.08 -4.23 5.03
CA THR A 38 6.23 -5.65 4.73
C THR A 38 5.76 -5.94 3.30
N ARG A 39 6.63 -6.61 2.55
CA ARG A 39 6.42 -7.00 1.15
C ARG A 39 6.19 -8.50 1.07
N PHE A 40 4.99 -8.89 0.69
CA PHE A 40 4.63 -10.28 0.42
C PHE A 40 4.66 -10.55 -1.08
N CYS A 41 5.45 -11.55 -1.50
CA CYS A 41 5.59 -11.96 -2.90
C CYS A 41 5.01 -13.37 -3.07
N PRO A 42 3.69 -13.52 -3.37
CA PRO A 42 3.03 -14.82 -3.48
C PRO A 42 3.42 -15.66 -4.71
N GLY A 43 4.38 -15.24 -5.53
CA GLY A 43 4.78 -15.97 -6.72
C GLY A 43 6.27 -15.80 -7.01
N GLU A 44 6.87 -16.86 -7.55
CA GLU A 44 8.26 -16.89 -8.00
C GLU A 44 8.37 -16.34 -9.44
N GLY A 45 9.40 -15.52 -9.71
CA GLY A 45 9.72 -15.00 -11.04
C GLY A 45 9.44 -13.51 -11.29
N LYS A 46 9.76 -13.04 -12.52
CA LYS A 46 9.70 -11.63 -12.96
C LYS A 46 8.31 -10.96 -12.85
N ASN A 47 7.24 -11.74 -12.75
CA ASN A 47 5.85 -11.27 -12.66
C ASN A 47 5.23 -11.42 -11.26
N GLY A 48 6.03 -11.81 -10.26
CA GLY A 48 5.58 -11.91 -8.88
C GLY A 48 4.96 -10.60 -8.42
N THR A 49 3.64 -10.59 -8.22
CA THR A 49 2.94 -9.37 -7.82
C THR A 49 3.12 -9.15 -6.32
N ILE A 50 4.02 -8.24 -5.97
CA ILE A 50 4.22 -7.77 -4.59
C ILE A 50 2.87 -7.33 -4.02
N ARG A 51 2.60 -7.68 -2.77
CA ARG A 51 1.49 -7.17 -1.95
C ARG A 51 2.04 -6.61 -0.64
N PHE A 52 1.32 -5.66 -0.05
CA PHE A 52 1.66 -5.07 1.24
C PHE A 52 0.58 -5.37 2.27
N LEU A 53 0.92 -5.37 3.55
CA LEU A 53 -0.08 -5.49 4.60
C LEU A 53 -0.88 -4.19 4.71
N ARG A 54 -2.21 -4.30 4.60
CA ARG A 54 -3.09 -3.13 4.65
C ARG A 54 -2.97 -2.40 6.00
N LYS A 55 -2.84 -3.14 7.09
CA LYS A 55 -2.70 -2.58 8.45
C LYS A 55 -1.48 -1.67 8.56
N GLU A 56 -0.34 -2.07 8.00
CA GLU A 56 0.89 -1.27 8.04
C GLU A 56 0.79 -0.02 7.15
N VAL A 57 0.17 -0.16 5.97
CA VAL A 57 -0.11 0.97 5.09
C VAL A 57 -1.01 2.00 5.78
N GLU A 58 -2.09 1.56 6.43
CA GLU A 58 -3.00 2.44 7.16
C GLU A 58 -2.32 3.10 8.37
N ALA A 59 -1.40 2.38 9.06
CA ALA A 59 -0.60 2.97 10.14
C ALA A 59 0.35 4.06 9.61
N TYR A 60 1.07 3.78 8.52
CA TYR A 60 1.94 4.75 7.86
C TYR A 60 1.21 6.01 7.39
N GLU A 61 0.01 5.84 6.83
CA GLU A 61 -0.84 6.97 6.42
C GLU A 61 -1.26 7.82 7.62
N LYS A 62 -1.64 7.20 8.74
CA LYS A 62 -1.99 7.91 9.97
C LYS A 62 -0.81 8.69 10.54
N GLU A 63 0.36 8.07 10.62
CA GLU A 63 1.60 8.73 11.06
C GLU A 63 1.91 9.98 10.21
N ARG A 64 1.70 9.90 8.90
CA ARG A 64 1.92 11.04 8.00
C ARG A 64 0.85 12.12 8.05
N GLN A 65 -0.41 11.76 8.34
CA GLN A 65 -1.47 12.75 8.53
C GLN A 65 -1.26 13.60 9.80
N ILE A 66 -0.68 13.02 10.85
CA ILE A 66 -0.40 13.72 12.11
C ILE A 66 0.65 14.84 11.92
N CYS A 67 1.51 14.74 10.91
CA CYS A 67 2.60 15.70 10.67
C CYS A 67 2.17 16.98 9.91
N SER A 68 0.92 17.09 9.44
CA SER A 68 0.41 18.33 8.79
C SER A 68 -0.46 19.21 9.70
N THR A 69 -0.56 18.90 10.99
CA THR A 69 -1.26 19.73 11.98
C THR A 69 -0.22 20.43 12.86
N VAL A 70 0.44 21.43 12.28
CA VAL A 70 1.21 22.47 12.99
C VAL A 70 0.90 23.82 12.36
#